data_AF-A0A2K3L1G7-F1
#
_entry.id   AF-A0A2K3L1G7-F1
#
_cell.length_a   1.000
_cell.length_b   1.000
_cell.length_c   1.000
_cell.angle_alpha   90.00
_cell.angle_beta   90.00
_cell.angle_gamma   90.00
#
_symmetry.space_group_name_H-M   'P 1'
#
loop_
_entity.id
_entity.type
_entity.pdbx_description
1 polymer ?
#
loop_
_entity_poly.entity_id
_entity_poly.type
_entity_poly.pdbx_seq_one_letter_code
_entity_poly.pdbx_strand_id
1 'polypeptide(L)'
;MTFNYNLFIISFVIFLSESNIVNCKESVEVEPILDIASLNRYSFPQGFIFGAGSSSYQFEGAAAEGGRTPSIWDTFAHSYPEKIKDGSNGDIAIDTYHKYK
;
A
#
# COMPACT_ATOMS: atom_id res chain seq x y z
N MET A 1 18.23 47.04 -46.26
CA MET A 1 17.57 45.73 -46.10
C MET A 1 16.33 45.92 -45.24
N THR A 2 15.16 46.10 -45.86
CA THR A 2 13.89 46.16 -45.15
C THR A 2 13.49 44.74 -44.78
N PHE A 3 13.57 44.40 -43.50
CA PHE A 3 13.06 43.13 -42.98
C PHE A 3 11.53 43.12 -43.17
N ASN A 4 11.02 42.16 -43.95
CA ASN A 4 9.59 42.02 -44.23
C ASN A 4 8.87 41.43 -43.01
N TYR A 5 8.58 42.30 -42.02
CA TYR A 5 7.88 41.93 -40.78
C TYR A 5 6.54 41.24 -41.02
N ASN A 6 5.81 41.59 -42.08
CA ASN A 6 4.55 40.94 -42.43
C ASN A 6 4.72 39.45 -42.74
N LEU A 7 5.82 39.06 -43.39
CA LEU A 7 6.09 37.66 -43.71
C LEU A 7 6.46 36.87 -42.45
N PHE A 8 7.17 37.51 -41.52
CA PHE A 8 7.53 36.92 -40.22
C PHE A 8 6.30 36.72 -39.31
N ILE A 9 5.39 37.69 -39.27
CA ILE A 9 4.13 37.60 -38.53
C ILE A 9 3.25 36.47 -39.07
N ILE A 10 3.14 36.32 -40.39
CA ILE A 10 2.35 35.24 -41.01
C ILE A 10 2.96 33.87 -40.66
N SER A 11 4.29 33.72 -40.75
CA SER A 11 4.97 32.48 -40.34
C SER A 11 4.75 32.15 -38.86
N PHE A 12 4.76 33.17 -37.98
CA PHE A 12 4.55 32.99 -36.55
C PHE A 12 3.10 32.58 -36.21
N VAL A 13 2.11 33.14 -36.91
CA VAL A 13 0.69 32.77 -36.76
C VAL A 13 0.43 31.33 -37.23
N ILE A 14 1.04 30.90 -38.33
CA ILE A 14 0.93 29.51 -38.80
C ILE A 14 1.55 28.55 -37.78
N PHE A 15 2.73 28.87 -37.27
CA PHE A 15 3.42 28.06 -36.25
C PHE A 15 2.61 27.93 -34.94
N LEU A 16 1.90 28.99 -34.53
CA LEU A 16 1.00 28.93 -33.38
C LEU A 16 -0.29 28.15 -33.67
N SER A 17 -0.77 28.12 -34.92
CA SER A 17 -2.01 27.41 -35.29
C SER A 17 -1.88 25.89 -35.28
N GLU A 18 -0.67 25.36 -35.50
CA GLU A 18 -0.41 23.91 -35.53
C GLU A 18 -0.32 23.28 -34.12
N SER A 19 -0.38 24.08 -33.06
CA SER A 19 -0.13 23.62 -31.68
C SER A 19 -1.36 23.02 -30.96
N ASN A 20 -2.55 22.95 -31.57
CA ASN A 20 -3.80 22.69 -30.84
C ASN A 20 -4.64 21.49 -31.30
N ILE A 21 -4.07 20.44 -31.87
CA ILE A 21 -4.78 19.14 -31.92
C ILE A 21 -3.84 17.99 -31.55
N VAL A 22 -3.60 17.82 -30.26
CA VAL A 22 -3.36 16.47 -29.73
C VAL A 22 -4.75 15.83 -29.65
N ASN A 23 -5.09 15.01 -30.64
CA ASN A 23 -6.22 14.12 -30.50
C ASN A 23 -5.82 13.04 -29.48
N CYS A 24 -6.08 13.28 -28.21
CA CYS A 24 -6.01 12.25 -27.18
C CYS A 24 -7.06 11.20 -27.57
N LYS A 25 -6.61 10.11 -28.18
CA LYS A 25 -7.45 8.94 -28.43
C LYS A 25 -8.13 8.60 -27.10
N GLU A 26 -9.45 8.65 -27.10
CA GLU A 26 -10.27 8.23 -25.98
C GLU A 26 -9.73 6.88 -25.48
N SER A 27 -9.35 6.81 -24.21
CA SER A 27 -8.96 5.56 -23.60
C SER A 27 -10.19 4.68 -23.63
N VAL A 28 -10.16 3.64 -24.45
CA VAL A 28 -11.14 2.57 -24.36
C VAL A 28 -11.06 2.07 -22.92
N GLU A 29 -12.13 2.28 -22.14
CA GLU A 29 -12.34 1.58 -20.87
C GLU A 29 -12.47 0.09 -21.20
N VAL A 30 -11.32 -0.56 -21.36
CA VAL A 30 -11.27 -2.01 -21.32
C VAL A 30 -11.38 -2.32 -19.84
N GLU A 31 -12.55 -2.75 -19.40
CA GLU A 31 -12.67 -3.38 -18.09
C GLU A 31 -11.55 -4.41 -17.99
N PRO A 32 -10.72 -4.38 -16.92
CA PRO A 32 -9.68 -5.37 -16.80
C PRO A 32 -10.36 -6.73 -16.79
N ILE A 33 -10.17 -7.51 -17.85
CA ILE A 33 -10.47 -8.94 -17.85
C ILE A 33 -9.42 -9.56 -16.93
N LEU A 34 -9.57 -9.31 -15.64
CA LEU A 34 -8.83 -9.98 -14.59
C LEU A 34 -9.49 -11.34 -14.46
N ASP A 35 -9.09 -12.27 -15.32
CA ASP A 35 -9.32 -13.67 -15.00
C ASP A 35 -8.53 -13.97 -13.74
N ILE A 36 -9.16 -13.85 -12.57
CA ILE A 36 -8.54 -14.09 -11.26
C ILE A 36 -7.93 -15.50 -11.23
N ALA A 37 -8.44 -16.44 -12.03
CA ALA A 37 -7.88 -17.78 -12.16
C ALA A 37 -6.48 -17.78 -12.83
N SER A 38 -6.16 -16.76 -13.63
CA SER A 38 -4.86 -16.62 -14.29
C SER A 38 -3.73 -16.13 -13.36
N LEU A 39 -4.06 -15.48 -12.23
CA LEU A 39 -3.09 -15.06 -11.22
C LEU A 39 -2.82 -16.20 -10.25
N ASN A 40 -1.68 -16.87 -10.39
CA ASN A 40 -1.31 -18.02 -9.57
C ASN A 40 0.20 -18.04 -9.26
N ARG A 41 0.69 -19.11 -8.61
CA ARG A 41 2.12 -19.24 -8.24
C ARG A 41 3.07 -19.10 -9.44
N TYR A 42 2.67 -19.52 -10.63
CA TYR A 42 3.49 -19.43 -11.85
C TYR A 42 3.57 -18.01 -12.43
N SER A 43 2.75 -17.08 -11.93
CA SER A 43 2.85 -15.66 -12.27
C SER A 43 4.06 -14.97 -11.61
N PHE A 44 4.78 -15.65 -10.72
CA PHE A 44 5.94 -15.12 -9.99
C PHE A 44 7.22 -15.90 -10.34
N PRO A 45 8.42 -15.27 -10.27
CA PRO A 45 9.68 -15.96 -10.52
C PRO A 45 9.87 -17.20 -9.65
N GLN A 46 10.59 -18.19 -10.17
CA GLN A 46 10.99 -19.35 -9.38
C GLN A 46 11.79 -18.88 -8.15
N GLY A 47 11.39 -19.35 -6.97
CA GLY A 47 11.99 -18.95 -5.70
C GLY A 47 11.36 -17.72 -5.05
N PHE A 48 10.32 -17.13 -5.63
CA PHE A 48 9.55 -16.08 -4.95
C PHE A 48 8.93 -16.62 -3.64
N ILE A 49 9.21 -15.93 -2.53
CA ILE A 49 8.75 -16.33 -1.19
C ILE A 49 7.46 -15.59 -0.86
N PHE A 50 6.43 -16.36 -0.55
CA PHE A 50 5.21 -15.87 0.08
C PHE A 50 5.25 -16.26 1.56
N GLY A 51 4.88 -15.34 2.44
CA GLY A 51 4.84 -15.56 3.87
C GLY A 51 3.74 -14.73 4.54
N ALA A 52 3.65 -14.88 5.86
CA ALA A 52 2.80 -14.07 6.72
C ALA A 52 3.67 -13.42 7.81
N GLY A 53 3.21 -12.29 8.34
CA GLY A 53 3.88 -11.56 9.42
C GLY A 53 2.98 -11.39 10.64
N SER A 54 3.57 -11.36 11.83
CA SER A 54 2.90 -11.12 13.11
C SER A 54 3.78 -10.28 14.03
N SER A 55 3.29 -9.95 15.23
CA SER A 55 4.08 -9.32 16.29
C SER A 55 3.84 -9.99 17.64
N SER A 56 4.84 -9.98 18.52
CA SER A 56 4.83 -10.70 19.79
C SER A 56 3.63 -10.35 20.68
N TYR A 57 3.38 -9.07 20.97
CA TYR A 57 2.29 -8.66 21.87
C TYR A 57 0.89 -8.99 21.33
N GLN A 58 0.73 -9.07 20.00
CA GLN A 58 -0.55 -9.41 19.38
C GLN A 58 -0.80 -10.92 19.33
N PHE A 59 0.24 -11.76 19.42
CA PHE A 59 0.15 -13.19 19.13
C PHE A 59 0.46 -14.08 20.34
N GLU A 60 1.53 -13.77 21.06
CA GLU A 60 2.13 -14.70 22.03
C GLU A 60 1.25 -14.93 23.25
N GLY A 61 0.80 -13.87 23.91
CA GLY A 61 0.21 -13.95 25.25
C GLY A 61 1.26 -14.28 26.30
N ALA A 62 0.87 -15.07 27.30
CA ALA A 62 1.73 -15.54 28.38
C ALA A 62 2.49 -14.38 29.07
N ALA A 63 1.80 -13.25 29.28
CA ALA A 63 2.44 -11.99 29.65
C ALA A 63 3.23 -12.02 30.97
N ALA A 64 2.91 -12.95 31.87
CA ALA A 64 3.56 -13.13 33.17
C ALA A 64 4.32 -14.47 33.29
N GLU A 65 4.58 -15.17 32.19
CA GLU A 65 5.21 -16.49 32.19
C GLU A 65 6.66 -16.44 31.69
N GLY A 66 7.39 -17.55 31.88
CA GLY A 66 8.72 -17.74 31.29
C GLY A 66 9.79 -16.73 31.71
N GLY A 67 9.57 -15.97 32.79
CA GLY A 67 10.46 -14.90 33.23
C GLY A 67 10.37 -13.62 32.41
N ARG A 68 9.33 -13.45 31.58
CA ARG A 68 9.06 -12.22 30.84
C ARG A 68 8.77 -11.06 31.82
N THR A 69 9.32 -9.89 31.51
CA THR A 69 8.98 -8.64 32.20
C THR A 69 7.97 -7.83 31.39
N PRO A 70 7.11 -7.01 32.05
CA PRO A 70 6.13 -6.19 31.34
C PRO A 70 6.78 -5.24 30.31
N SER A 71 6.16 -5.15 29.14
CA SER A 71 6.47 -4.14 28.13
C SER A 71 5.66 -2.86 28.37
N ILE A 72 5.95 -1.84 27.56
CA ILE A 72 5.15 -0.60 27.54
C ILE A 72 3.69 -0.90 27.17
N TRP A 73 3.43 -1.87 26.29
CA TRP A 73 2.07 -2.23 25.88
C TRP A 73 1.27 -2.90 27.00
N ASP A 74 1.90 -3.77 27.80
CA ASP A 74 1.26 -4.33 29.00
C ASP A 74 0.88 -3.18 29.95
N THR A 75 1.86 -2.33 30.26
CA THR A 75 1.68 -1.19 31.16
C THR A 75 0.55 -0.27 30.67
N PHE A 76 0.51 0.05 29.38
CA PHE A 76 -0.50 0.91 28.80
C PHE A 76 -1.90 0.29 28.85
N ALA A 77 -2.05 -0.98 28.43
CA ALA A 77 -3.35 -1.65 28.38
C ALA A 77 -3.93 -1.87 29.79
N HIS A 78 -3.09 -2.21 30.77
CA HIS A 78 -3.54 -2.35 32.17
C HIS A 78 -3.79 -1.02 32.86
N SER A 79 -3.02 0.03 32.57
CA SER A 79 -3.17 1.34 33.24
C SER A 79 -4.28 2.20 32.64
N TYR A 80 -4.60 2.00 31.36
CA TYR A 80 -5.58 2.82 30.62
C TYR A 80 -6.52 1.95 29.77
N PRO A 81 -7.28 1.02 30.36
CA PRO A 81 -8.18 0.14 29.62
C PRO A 81 -9.21 0.93 28.80
N GLU A 82 -9.64 2.10 29.27
CA GLU A 82 -10.57 2.99 28.55
C GLU A 82 -10.02 3.55 27.24
N LYS A 83 -8.70 3.47 27.02
CA LYS A 83 -8.05 3.85 25.75
C LYS A 83 -8.03 2.71 24.74
N ILE A 84 -8.34 1.49 25.16
CA ILE A 84 -8.60 0.36 24.27
C ILE A 84 -10.12 0.31 24.04
N LYS A 85 -10.54 0.25 22.78
CA LYS A 85 -11.97 0.39 22.38
C LYS A 85 -12.91 -0.55 23.15
N ASP A 86 -12.44 -1.76 23.48
CA ASP A 86 -13.18 -2.79 24.20
C ASP A 86 -12.62 -3.09 25.61
N GLY A 87 -11.62 -2.32 26.06
CA GLY A 87 -10.95 -2.53 27.35
C GLY A 87 -10.08 -3.79 27.42
N SER A 88 -9.78 -4.44 26.29
CA SER A 88 -8.96 -5.66 26.25
C SER A 88 -7.45 -5.40 26.44
N ASN A 89 -6.69 -6.47 26.66
CA ASN A 89 -5.23 -6.45 26.82
C ASN A 89 -4.57 -7.64 26.10
N GLY A 90 -3.25 -7.70 26.12
CA GLY A 90 -2.44 -8.75 25.47
C GLY A 90 -2.04 -9.91 26.37
N ASP A 91 -2.67 -10.10 27.54
CA ASP A 91 -2.21 -11.08 28.54
C ASP A 91 -2.21 -12.51 27.99
N ILE A 92 -3.24 -12.84 27.20
CA ILE A 92 -3.43 -14.13 26.54
C ILE A 92 -3.27 -14.02 25.01
N ALA A 93 -3.72 -12.90 24.41
CA ALA A 93 -3.74 -12.73 22.96
C ALA A 93 -4.41 -13.93 22.24
N ILE A 94 -3.76 -14.49 21.19
CA ILE A 94 -4.19 -15.76 20.58
C ILE A 94 -3.39 -16.97 21.10
N ASP A 95 -2.63 -16.77 22.18
CA ASP A 95 -1.95 -17.82 22.95
C ASP A 95 -0.93 -18.63 22.12
N THR A 96 -0.24 -18.00 21.18
CA THR A 96 0.78 -18.70 20.38
C THR A 96 2.00 -19.10 21.18
N TYR A 97 2.23 -18.52 22.37
CA TYR A 97 3.28 -18.98 23.28
C TYR A 97 3.10 -20.49 23.59
N HIS A 98 1.85 -20.92 23.79
CA HIS A 98 1.51 -22.33 24.01
C HIS A 98 1.15 -23.08 22.71
N LYS A 99 0.64 -22.38 21.70
CA LYS A 99 0.04 -22.95 20.48
C LYS A 99 0.84 -22.68 19.20
N TYR A 100 2.17 -22.56 19.29
CA TYR A 100 3.00 -22.31 18.11
C TYR A 100 3.11 -23.49 17.14
N LYS A 101 2.71 -24.70 17.56
CA LYS A 101 2.75 -25.94 16.75
C LYS A 101 1.39 -26.31 16.21
#